data_AF-A0A957L0L0-F1
#
_entry.id   AF-A0A957L0L0-F1
#
_cell.length_a   1.000
_cell.length_b   1.000
_cell.length_c   1.000
_cell.angle_alpha   90.00
_cell.angle_beta   90.00
_cell.angle_gamma   90.00
#
_symmetry.space_group_name_H-M   'P 1'
#
loop_
_entity.id
_entity.type
_entity.pdbx_description
1 polymer ?
#
loop_
_entity_poly.entity_id
_entity_poly.type
_entity_poly.pdbx_seq_one_letter_code
_entity_poly.pdbx_strand_id
1 'polypeptide(L)'
;MIGNIIVVNGGSSVGKTTLCRALQRTLSEPHLLSGGDIFFLERPPFYLDYVDDGRVSPESGLVAYFVNEALAEVHIGPLALKWNEEMFHALASWADRGNHVIVDTVLHSPELAAGMQRGLGDRPVFHIGVTCPL
;
A
#
# COMPACT_ATOMS: atom_id res chain seq x y z
N MET A 1 8.48 -18.70 -15.28
CA MET A 1 8.20 -17.35 -15.81
C MET A 1 7.95 -16.45 -14.61
N ILE A 2 8.43 -15.20 -14.61
CA ILE A 2 8.08 -14.23 -13.57
C ILE A 2 6.61 -13.85 -13.74
N GLY A 3 5.87 -13.78 -12.64
CA GLY A 3 4.47 -13.32 -12.61
C GLY A 3 4.38 -11.81 -12.79
N ASN A 4 3.24 -11.35 -13.31
CA ASN A 4 3.00 -9.93 -13.54
C ASN A 4 2.76 -9.21 -12.21
N ILE A 5 3.32 -8.01 -12.06
CA ILE A 5 3.08 -7.14 -10.91
C ILE A 5 2.31 -5.92 -11.39
N ILE A 6 1.11 -5.70 -10.87
CA ILE A 6 0.29 -4.52 -11.12
C ILE A 6 0.19 -3.73 -9.83
N VAL A 7 0.77 -2.53 -9.78
CA VAL A 7 0.66 -1.63 -8.62
C VAL A 7 -0.46 -0.63 -8.87
N VAL A 8 -1.48 -0.63 -8.01
CA VAL A 8 -2.60 0.31 -8.03
C VAL A 8 -2.42 1.29 -6.87
N ASN A 9 -2.05 2.53 -7.20
CA ASN A 9 -1.79 3.60 -6.25
C ASN A 9 -2.89 4.68 -6.31
N GLY A 10 -3.26 5.22 -5.16
CA GLY A 10 -4.24 6.31 -5.04
C GLY A 10 -4.63 6.57 -3.58
N GLY A 11 -5.28 7.70 -3.32
CA GLY A 11 -5.71 8.09 -1.97
C GLY A 11 -6.59 7.03 -1.28
N SER A 12 -6.70 7.10 0.05
CA SER A 12 -7.65 6.23 0.76
C SER A 12 -9.07 6.43 0.19
N SER A 13 -9.84 5.35 0.07
CA SER A 13 -11.23 5.38 -0.42
C SER A 13 -11.50 5.84 -1.87
N VAL A 14 -10.50 6.11 -2.71
CA VAL A 14 -10.72 6.49 -4.14
C VAL A 14 -11.25 5.36 -5.05
N GLY A 15 -11.62 4.21 -4.47
CA GLY A 15 -12.15 3.06 -5.20
C GLY A 15 -11.10 2.08 -5.74
N LYS A 16 -9.85 2.14 -5.25
CA LYS A 16 -8.77 1.22 -5.66
C LYS A 16 -9.16 -0.24 -5.51
N THR A 17 -9.67 -0.64 -4.35
CA THR A 17 -10.04 -2.03 -4.08
C THR A 17 -11.13 -2.51 -5.02
N THR A 18 -12.10 -1.65 -5.36
CA THR A 18 -13.12 -1.94 -6.37
C THR A 18 -12.50 -2.18 -7.74
N LEU A 19 -11.57 -1.32 -8.17
CA LEU A 19 -10.82 -1.51 -9.42
C LEU A 19 -10.00 -2.80 -9.40
N CYS A 20 -9.26 -3.07 -8.33
CA CYS A 20 -8.46 -4.29 -8.17
C CYS A 20 -9.33 -5.56 -8.28
N ARG A 21 -10.51 -5.57 -7.64
CA ARG A 21 -11.46 -6.69 -7.75
C ARG A 21 -12.06 -6.82 -9.14
N ALA A 22 -12.28 -5.71 -9.86
CA ALA A 22 -12.70 -5.75 -11.25
C ALA A 22 -11.59 -6.35 -12.14
N LEU A 23 -10.35 -5.93 -11.96
CA LEU A 23 -9.19 -6.50 -12.65
C LEU A 23 -9.06 -8.01 -12.44
N GLN A 24 -9.19 -8.49 -11.20
CA GLN A 24 -9.18 -9.94 -10.91
C GLN A 24 -10.26 -10.73 -11.69
N ARG A 25 -11.40 -10.09 -11.99
CA ARG A 25 -12.51 -10.73 -12.73
C ARG A 25 -12.35 -10.64 -14.24
N THR A 26 -11.59 -9.67 -14.73
CA THR A 26 -11.44 -9.38 -16.17
C THR A 26 -10.16 -9.96 -16.77
N LEU A 27 -9.08 -10.06 -16.00
CA LEU A 27 -7.81 -10.61 -16.47
C LEU A 27 -7.93 -12.12 -16.70
N SER A 28 -7.27 -12.61 -17.76
CA SER A 28 -7.35 -14.02 -18.19
C SER A 28 -6.63 -14.99 -17.25
N GLU A 29 -5.64 -14.51 -16.49
CA GLU A 29 -4.87 -15.29 -15.53
C GLU A 29 -5.21 -14.87 -14.09
N PRO A 30 -5.14 -15.78 -13.12
CA PRO A 30 -5.45 -15.45 -11.72
C PRO A 30 -4.40 -14.49 -11.15
N HIS A 31 -4.87 -13.36 -10.62
CA HIS A 31 -4.03 -12.39 -9.91
C HIS A 31 -4.37 -12.40 -8.43
N LEU A 32 -3.37 -12.55 -7.56
CA LEU A 32 -3.54 -12.39 -6.11
C LEU A 32 -3.67 -10.90 -5.80
N LEU A 33 -4.80 -10.50 -5.21
CA LEU A 33 -4.94 -9.16 -4.66
C LEU A 33 -4.31 -9.11 -3.28
N SER A 34 -3.36 -8.21 -3.10
CA SER A 34 -2.72 -7.91 -1.81
C SER A 34 -2.46 -6.41 -1.68
N GLY A 35 -1.81 -5.99 -0.59
CA GLY A 35 -1.54 -4.58 -0.34
C GLY A 35 -1.52 -4.24 1.14
N GLY A 36 -1.46 -2.94 1.44
CA GLY A 36 -1.36 -2.44 2.81
C GLY A 36 -2.51 -2.91 3.71
N ASP A 37 -3.74 -2.86 3.21
CA ASP A 37 -4.93 -3.29 3.95
C ASP A 37 -4.87 -4.77 4.35
N ILE A 38 -4.22 -5.61 3.55
CA ILE A 38 -4.08 -7.06 3.82
C ILE A 38 -2.88 -7.32 4.73
N PHE A 39 -1.72 -6.70 4.46
CA PHE A 39 -0.50 -6.90 5.23
C PHE A 39 -0.59 -6.33 6.65
N PHE A 40 -1.38 -5.27 6.84
CA PHE A 40 -1.45 -4.54 8.10
C PHE A 40 -2.84 -4.63 8.75
N LEU A 41 -3.67 -5.60 8.36
CA LEU A 41 -5.00 -5.81 8.95
C LEU A 41 -4.92 -6.09 10.46
N GLU A 42 -4.12 -7.10 10.83
CA GLU A 42 -3.90 -7.57 12.22
C GLU A 42 -2.55 -7.08 12.76
N ARG A 43 -2.25 -5.82 12.48
CA ARG A 43 -1.03 -5.13 12.93
C ARG A 43 -1.02 -4.93 14.45
N PRO A 44 0.16 -4.71 15.07
CA PRO A 44 0.25 -4.29 16.46
C PRO A 44 -0.55 -3.01 16.72
N PRO A 45 -1.12 -2.83 17.94
CA PRO A 45 -1.99 -1.69 18.25
C PRO A 45 -1.35 -0.32 17.96
N PHE A 46 -0.04 -0.19 18.12
CA PHE A 46 0.73 1.03 17.92
C PHE A 46 1.14 1.29 16.45
N TYR A 47 0.71 0.45 15.50
CA TYR A 47 1.09 0.61 14.10
C TYR A 47 0.19 1.60 13.36
N LEU A 48 -1.10 1.69 13.68
CA LEU A 48 -1.99 2.70 13.07
C LEU A 48 -2.81 3.38 14.15
N ASP A 49 -2.53 4.66 14.36
CA ASP A 49 -3.29 5.52 15.27
C ASP A 49 -4.03 6.62 14.50
N TYR A 50 -5.23 6.92 14.97
CA TYR A 50 -6.08 8.02 14.50
C TYR A 50 -6.23 8.99 15.66
N VAL A 51 -5.87 10.27 15.46
CA VAL A 51 -5.87 11.24 16.56
C VAL A 51 -6.56 12.54 16.17
N ASP A 52 -7.53 12.97 17.00
CA ASP A 52 -8.37 14.15 16.77
C ASP A 52 -7.77 15.46 17.33
N ASP A 53 -6.93 15.40 18.38
CA ASP A 53 -6.37 16.60 19.02
C ASP A 53 -5.04 16.40 19.79
N GLY A 54 -4.59 15.15 19.95
CA GLY A 54 -3.36 14.78 20.65
C GLY A 54 -2.18 14.52 19.69
N ARG A 55 -1.01 15.11 19.97
CA ARG A 55 0.23 14.68 19.32
C ARG A 55 0.72 13.39 19.97
N VAL A 56 0.27 12.24 19.49
CA VAL A 56 0.94 10.97 19.81
C VAL A 56 2.29 10.98 19.07
N SER A 57 3.37 10.70 19.78
CA SER A 57 4.71 10.59 19.20
C SER A 57 4.77 9.35 18.30
N PRO A 58 5.08 9.49 17.00
CA PRO A 58 5.17 8.37 16.07
C PRO A 58 6.51 7.65 16.29
N GLU A 59 6.66 6.91 17.38
CA GLU A 59 7.94 6.20 17.58
C GLU A 59 8.09 5.00 16.64
N SER A 60 7.04 4.56 15.93
CA SER A 60 7.17 3.45 14.98
C SER A 60 6.15 3.44 13.82
N GLY A 61 4.85 3.62 14.07
CA GLY A 61 3.77 3.34 13.10
C GLY A 61 3.40 4.45 12.10
N LEU A 62 2.21 4.33 11.50
CA LEU A 62 1.52 5.33 10.70
C LEU A 62 0.50 6.05 11.60
N VAL A 63 0.47 7.37 11.58
CA VAL A 63 -0.47 8.18 12.38
C VAL A 63 -1.23 9.10 11.45
N ALA A 64 -2.56 9.06 11.51
CA ALA A 64 -3.42 9.95 10.75
C ALA A 64 -4.07 10.97 11.68
N TYR A 65 -3.79 12.25 11.45
CA TYR A 65 -4.30 13.38 12.23
C TYR A 65 -5.56 13.94 11.59
N PHE A 66 -6.59 14.13 12.40
CA PHE A 66 -7.86 14.68 11.96
C PHE A 66 -8.11 16.02 12.65
N VAL A 67 -8.66 16.98 11.91
CA VAL A 67 -9.11 18.27 12.43
C VAL A 67 -10.54 18.46 11.96
N ASN A 68 -11.48 18.59 12.90
CA ASN A 68 -12.91 18.68 12.60
C ASN A 68 -13.39 17.55 11.67
N GLU A 69 -13.02 16.30 12.00
CA GLU A 69 -13.36 15.08 11.22
C GLU A 69 -12.72 15.00 9.82
N ALA A 70 -11.91 15.98 9.42
CA ALA A 70 -11.18 15.97 8.15
C ALA A 70 -9.73 15.52 8.36
N LEU A 71 -9.24 14.62 7.50
CA LEU A 71 -7.83 14.22 7.51
C LEU A 71 -6.94 15.44 7.19
N ALA A 72 -6.13 15.85 8.15
CA ALA A 72 -5.25 17.01 8.04
C ALA A 72 -3.82 16.60 7.66
N GLU A 73 -3.29 15.53 8.27
CA GLU A 73 -1.90 15.12 8.08
C GLU A 73 -1.73 13.60 8.30
N VAL A 74 -0.74 13.01 7.65
CA VAL A 74 -0.31 11.63 7.89
C VAL A 74 1.18 11.63 8.20
N HIS A 75 1.56 11.07 9.36
CA HIS A 75 2.95 10.83 9.72
C HIS A 75 3.29 9.36 9.53
N ILE A 76 4.46 9.10 8.95
CA ILE A 76 4.96 7.74 8.73
C ILE A 76 6.24 7.57 9.53
N GLY A 77 6.17 6.74 10.56
CA GLY A 77 7.32 6.35 11.36
C GLY A 77 8.21 5.31 10.68
N PRO A 78 9.42 5.08 11.22
CA PRO A 78 10.39 4.15 10.62
C PRO A 78 9.89 2.71 10.49
N LEU A 79 9.05 2.22 11.42
CA LEU A 79 8.50 0.87 11.33
C LEU A 79 7.50 0.76 10.18
N ALA A 80 6.65 1.77 9.98
CA ALA A 80 5.72 1.80 8.86
C ALA A 80 6.45 1.85 7.51
N LEU A 81 7.52 2.65 7.39
CA LEU A 81 8.39 2.67 6.21
C LEU A 81 9.02 1.30 5.94
N LYS A 82 9.62 0.69 6.98
CA LYS A 82 10.22 -0.65 6.88
C LYS A 82 9.19 -1.67 6.43
N TRP A 83 8.05 -1.76 7.10
CA TRP A 83 7.03 -2.77 6.80
C TRP A 83 6.40 -2.59 5.42
N ASN A 84 6.29 -1.36 4.94
CA ASN A 84 5.87 -1.09 3.57
C ASN A 84 6.88 -1.67 2.56
N GLU A 85 8.18 -1.44 2.77
CA GLU A 85 9.23 -2.04 1.94
C GLU A 85 9.23 -3.58 2.02
N GLU A 86 9.10 -4.16 3.21
CA GLU A 86 9.03 -5.62 3.41
C GLU A 86 7.81 -6.25 2.73
N MET A 87 6.66 -5.56 2.72
CA MET A 87 5.49 -5.98 1.95
C MET A 87 5.85 -6.13 0.47
N PHE A 88 6.57 -5.17 -0.11
CA PHE A 88 6.98 -5.25 -1.51
C PHE A 88 8.00 -6.37 -1.77
N HIS A 89 8.93 -6.63 -0.85
CA HIS A 89 9.81 -7.80 -0.93
C HIS A 89 9.02 -9.11 -0.91
N ALA A 90 8.02 -9.23 -0.05
CA ALA A 90 7.16 -10.41 0.01
C ALA A 90 6.40 -10.61 -1.30
N LEU A 91 5.82 -9.56 -1.87
CA LEU A 91 5.09 -9.61 -3.14
C LEU A 91 6.01 -9.90 -4.33
N ALA A 92 7.23 -9.35 -4.34
CA ALA A 92 8.25 -9.67 -5.33
C ALA A 92 8.60 -11.17 -5.31
N SER A 93 8.71 -11.78 -4.12
CA SER A 93 8.96 -13.22 -3.99
C SER A 93 7.81 -14.08 -4.55
N TRP A 94 6.57 -13.60 -4.47
CA TRP A 94 5.42 -14.29 -5.07
C TRP A 94 5.52 -14.26 -6.60
N ALA A 95 5.86 -13.10 -7.16
CA ALA A 95 6.06 -12.92 -8.59
C ALA A 95 7.23 -13.75 -9.13
N ASP A 96 8.34 -13.87 -8.41
CA ASP A 96 9.48 -14.71 -8.80
C ASP A 96 9.10 -16.19 -8.94
N ARG A 97 8.06 -16.61 -8.22
CA ARG A 97 7.51 -17.97 -8.27
C ARG A 97 6.39 -18.12 -9.30
N GLY A 98 6.17 -17.11 -10.14
CA GLY A 98 5.20 -17.12 -11.23
C GLY A 98 3.78 -16.72 -10.84
N ASN A 99 3.56 -16.18 -9.63
CA ASN A 99 2.23 -15.69 -9.24
C ASN A 99 2.03 -14.26 -9.73
N HIS A 100 0.93 -14.00 -10.44
CA HIS A 100 0.56 -12.64 -10.76
C HIS A 100 -0.03 -11.94 -9.53
N VAL A 101 0.34 -10.69 -9.30
CA VAL A 101 -0.07 -9.92 -8.12
C VAL A 101 -0.62 -8.56 -8.53
N ILE A 102 -1.74 -8.19 -7.91
CA ILE A 102 -2.27 -6.83 -7.91
C ILE A 102 -2.02 -6.27 -6.51
N VAL A 103 -1.34 -5.13 -6.44
CA VAL A 103 -0.95 -4.47 -5.18
C VAL A 103 -1.77 -3.20 -5.01
N ASP A 104 -2.73 -3.23 -4.10
CA ASP A 104 -3.53 -2.09 -3.68
C ASP A 104 -2.77 -1.29 -2.61
N THR A 105 -2.34 -0.07 -2.93
CA THR A 105 -1.44 0.68 -2.06
C THR A 105 -1.67 2.19 -2.08
N VAL A 106 -1.07 2.88 -1.11
CA VAL A 106 -1.08 4.34 -0.96
C VAL A 106 0.36 4.84 -0.83
N LEU A 107 0.94 5.26 -1.94
CA LEU A 107 2.28 5.86 -2.02
C LEU A 107 2.15 7.37 -1.98
N HIS A 108 1.93 7.93 -0.79
CA HIS A 108 1.69 9.36 -0.59
C HIS A 108 2.94 10.15 -0.19
N SER A 109 4.10 9.49 -0.08
CA SER A 109 5.39 10.14 0.18
C SER A 109 6.49 9.54 -0.72
N PRO A 110 7.55 10.31 -1.03
CA PRO A 110 8.71 9.79 -1.77
C PRO A 110 9.39 8.59 -1.10
N GLU A 111 9.39 8.53 0.23
CA GLU A 111 10.02 7.45 1.01
C GLU A 111 9.28 6.12 0.79
N LEU A 112 7.94 6.14 0.76
CA LEU A 112 7.15 4.94 0.45
C LEU A 112 7.38 4.48 -0.99
N ALA A 113 7.44 5.43 -1.94
CA ALA A 113 7.73 5.10 -3.33
C ALA A 113 9.14 4.51 -3.50
N ALA A 114 10.12 5.04 -2.77
CA ALA A 114 11.48 4.50 -2.76
C ALA A 114 11.52 3.10 -2.11
N GLY A 115 10.75 2.87 -1.04
CA GLY A 115 10.58 1.54 -0.42
C GLY A 115 9.98 0.53 -1.40
N MET A 116 8.97 0.92 -2.18
CA MET A 116 8.45 0.10 -3.27
C MET A 116 9.52 -0.26 -4.29
N GLN A 117 10.30 0.72 -4.76
CA GLN A 117 11.35 0.48 -5.74
C GLN A 117 12.42 -0.49 -5.22
N ARG A 118 12.87 -0.32 -3.97
CA ARG A 118 13.81 -1.27 -3.33
C ARG A 118 13.20 -2.66 -3.18
N GLY A 119 11.95 -2.74 -2.74
CA GLY A 119 11.24 -3.99 -2.51
C GLY A 119 10.99 -4.81 -3.78
N LEU A 120 10.54 -4.14 -4.85
CA LEU A 120 10.23 -4.77 -6.13
C LEU A 120 11.48 -4.97 -7.01
N GLY A 121 12.54 -4.19 -6.80
CA GLY A 121 13.78 -4.23 -7.59
C GLY A 121 13.52 -3.98 -9.08
N ASP A 122 14.26 -4.68 -9.95
CA ASP A 122 14.19 -4.50 -11.41
C ASP A 122 13.04 -5.27 -12.08
N ARG A 123 12.07 -5.79 -11.32
CA ARG A 123 10.95 -6.56 -11.86
C ARG A 123 10.07 -5.66 -12.73
N PRO A 124 9.52 -6.19 -13.84
CA PRO A 124 8.57 -5.42 -14.64
C PRO A 124 7.29 -5.17 -13.83
N VAL A 125 6.95 -3.90 -13.64
CA VAL A 125 5.76 -3.47 -12.90
C VAL A 125 4.88 -2.62 -13.81
N PHE A 126 3.58 -2.91 -13.82
CA PHE A 126 2.58 -2.04 -14.44
C PHE A 126 1.96 -1.12 -13.37
N HIS A 127 2.19 0.18 -13.48
CA HIS A 127 1.71 1.16 -12.51
C HIS A 127 0.37 1.78 -12.95
N ILE A 128 -0.60 1.80 -12.05
CA ILE A 128 -1.91 2.41 -12.22
C ILE A 128 -2.09 3.49 -11.15
N GLY A 129 -2.33 4.73 -11.57
CA GLY A 129 -2.76 5.81 -10.69
C GLY A 129 -4.28 5.94 -10.69
N VAL A 130 -4.91 5.93 -9.51
CA VAL A 130 -6.34 6.14 -9.32
C VAL A 130 -6.56 7.48 -8.62
N THR A 131 -7.37 8.33 -9.23
CA THR A 131 -7.68 9.68 -8.72
C THR A 131 -9.18 9.88 -8.64
N CYS A 132 -9.61 10.73 -7.72
CA CYS A 132 -10.99 11.14 -7.53
C CYS A 132 -10.99 12.64 -7.16
N PRO A 133 -11.94 13.44 -7.64
CA PRO A 133 -12.14 14.80 -7.14
C PRO A 133 -12.35 14.80 -5.62
N LEU A 134 -11.88 15.88 -4.97
CA LEU A 134 -12.09 16.15 -3.55
C LEU A 134 -13.48 16.77 -3.31
#